data_AF-A0AAQ3K9Q3-F1
#
_entry.id   AF-A0AAQ3K9Q3-F1
#
_cell.length_a   1.000
_cell.length_b   1.000
_cell.length_c   1.000
_cell.angle_alpha   90.00
_cell.angle_beta   90.00
_cell.angle_gamma   90.00
#
_symmetry.space_group_name_H-M   'P 1'
#
loop_
_entity.id
_entity.type
_entity.pdbx_description
1 polymer ?
#
loop_
_entity_poly.entity_id
_entity_poly.type
_entity_poly.pdbx_seq_one_letter_code
_entity_poly.pdbx_strand_id
1 'polypeptide(L)'
;MIWTFYDLPIVHPDSLLVITINGIGLALETFDLTIFIIYSTHGGRLKVFKILAGEILFVAAVVVAMLLTVHTYEKWSLIVGVLCIIFETCIYAPPLSMMKLVIQTKSIKYMPFTLSMASFLNGVC
;
A
#
# COMPACT_ATOMS: atom_id res chain seq x y z
N MET A 1 -2.91 4.28 0.14
CA MET A 1 -4.23 4.85 0.50
C MET A 1 -5.45 4.25 -0.22
N ILE A 2 -5.35 3.76 -1.47
CA ILE A 2 -6.52 3.36 -2.29
C ILE A 2 -7.34 2.22 -1.65
N TRP A 3 -6.67 1.20 -1.09
CA TRP A 3 -7.30 0.02 -0.52
C TRP A 3 -8.17 0.37 0.70
N THR A 4 -7.69 1.27 1.57
CA THR A 4 -8.49 1.84 2.69
C THR A 4 -9.75 2.58 2.23
N PHE A 5 -9.78 3.12 1.01
CA PHE A 5 -10.98 3.73 0.43
C PHE A 5 -11.94 2.66 -0.14
N TYR A 6 -11.40 1.59 -0.73
CA TYR A 6 -12.18 0.43 -1.17
C TYR A 6 -12.88 -0.30 -0.01
N ASP A 7 -12.22 -0.37 1.15
CA ASP A 7 -12.74 -1.04 2.35
C ASP A 7 -13.88 -0.29 3.06
N LEU A 8 -14.07 1.00 2.78
CA LEU A 8 -15.09 1.79 3.48
C LEU A 8 -16.44 1.09 3.35
N PRO A 9 -17.32 1.12 4.37
CA PRO A 9 -18.68 0.56 4.26
C PRO A 9 -19.54 1.27 3.19
N ILE A 10 -19.03 2.38 2.63
CA ILE A 10 -19.58 3.13 1.50
C ILE A 10 -19.12 2.56 0.13
N VAL A 11 -18.14 1.65 0.10
CA VAL A 11 -17.58 1.00 -1.11
C VAL A 11 -17.60 -0.54 -1.02
N HIS A 12 -17.47 -1.14 0.17
CA HIS A 12 -17.70 -2.57 0.40
C HIS A 12 -18.34 -2.83 1.78
N PRO A 13 -19.56 -3.39 1.87
CA PRO A 13 -20.15 -3.81 3.14
C PRO A 13 -19.31 -4.91 3.82
N ASP A 14 -19.41 -5.00 5.15
CA ASP A 14 -18.80 -6.05 6.00
C ASP A 14 -17.26 -6.16 6.05
N SER A 15 -16.51 -5.20 5.51
CA SER A 15 -15.03 -5.14 5.55
C SER A 15 -14.40 -4.75 6.91
N LEU A 16 -15.03 -4.98 8.06
CA LEU A 16 -14.56 -4.42 9.36
C LEU A 16 -13.14 -4.86 9.78
N LEU A 17 -12.80 -6.14 9.63
CA LEU A 17 -11.46 -6.68 9.93
C LEU A 17 -10.36 -6.09 9.02
N VAL A 18 -10.80 -5.68 7.84
CA VAL A 18 -10.00 -5.31 6.69
C VAL A 18 -9.69 -3.80 6.76
N ILE A 19 -10.68 -2.98 7.17
CA ILE A 19 -10.50 -1.59 7.59
C ILE A 19 -9.53 -1.48 8.78
N THR A 20 -9.63 -2.34 9.81
CA THR A 20 -8.82 -2.19 11.04
C THR A 20 -7.34 -2.47 10.81
N ILE A 21 -6.98 -3.54 10.09
CA ILE A 21 -5.57 -3.82 9.77
C ILE A 21 -4.95 -2.70 8.92
N ASN A 22 -5.70 -2.17 7.95
CA ASN A 22 -5.24 -1.06 7.12
C ASN A 22 -5.17 0.28 7.85
N GLY A 23 -6.08 0.55 8.79
CA GLY A 23 -6.01 1.73 9.64
C GLY A 23 -4.76 1.73 10.53
N ILE A 24 -4.39 0.56 11.06
CA ILE A 24 -3.14 0.37 11.82
C ILE A 24 -1.93 0.50 10.90
N GLY A 25 -1.95 -0.15 9.72
CA GLY A 25 -0.87 -0.04 8.72
C GLY A 25 -0.61 1.40 8.31
N LEU A 26 -1.66 2.15 7.95
CA LEU A 26 -1.58 3.57 7.58
C LEU A 26 -1.03 4.44 8.72
N ALA A 27 -1.36 4.14 9.98
CA ALA A 27 -0.81 4.86 11.14
C ALA A 27 0.70 4.59 11.32
N LEU A 28 1.14 3.35 11.13
CA LEU A 28 2.56 2.98 11.18
C LEU A 28 3.34 3.59 10.01
N GLU A 29 2.83 3.51 8.78
CA GLU A 29 3.45 4.13 7.61
C GLU A 29 3.54 5.66 7.76
N THR A 30 2.51 6.30 8.34
CA THR A 30 2.55 7.74 8.62
C THR A 30 3.63 8.10 9.63
N PHE A 31 3.86 7.26 10.64
CA PHE A 31 4.93 7.43 11.62
C PHE A 31 6.32 7.26 10.97
N ASP A 32 6.51 6.21 10.17
CA ASP A 32 7.76 5.96 9.43
C ASP A 32 8.07 7.08 8.42
N LEU A 33 7.07 7.56 7.69
CA LEU A 33 7.21 8.71 6.78
C LEU A 33 7.53 10.00 7.54
N THR A 34 6.96 10.19 8.74
CA THR A 34 7.26 11.35 9.60
C THR A 34 8.73 11.33 10.03
N ILE A 35 9.22 10.17 10.52
CA ILE A 35 10.64 9.97 10.85
C ILE A 35 11.52 10.20 9.61
N PHE A 36 11.16 9.61 8.47
CA PHE A 36 11.92 9.80 7.23
C PHE A 36 11.99 11.28 6.83
N ILE A 37 10.89 12.03 6.88
CA ILE A 37 10.88 13.46 6.56
C ILE A 37 11.75 14.25 7.55
N ILE A 38 11.72 13.93 8.85
CA ILE A 38 12.56 14.59 9.86
C ILE A 38 14.05 14.37 9.60
N TYR A 39 14.48 13.13 9.33
CA TYR A 39 15.91 12.79 9.20
C TYR A 39 16.48 12.83 7.78
N SER A 40 15.64 12.92 6.73
CA SER A 40 16.09 12.93 5.34
C SER A 40 16.61 14.30 4.89
N THR A 41 17.49 14.29 3.89
CA THR A 41 18.04 15.51 3.26
C THR A 41 16.98 16.24 2.43
N HIS A 42 17.20 17.52 2.10
CA HIS A 42 16.26 18.32 1.31
C HIS A 42 15.80 17.63 0.01
N GLY A 43 16.72 16.95 -0.70
CA GLY A 43 16.39 16.19 -1.91
C GLY A 43 15.52 14.95 -1.63
N GLY A 44 15.80 14.22 -0.55
CA GLY A 44 15.00 13.07 -0.14
C GLY A 44 13.59 13.45 0.34
N ARG A 45 13.48 14.51 1.15
CA ARG A 45 12.20 15.11 1.55
C ARG A 45 11.36 15.51 0.33
N LEU A 46 11.94 16.26 -0.61
CA LEU A 46 11.24 16.70 -1.82
C LEU A 46 10.76 15.51 -2.68
N LYS A 47 11.52 14.41 -2.73
CA LYS A 47 11.09 13.19 -3.43
C LYS A 47 9.86 12.57 -2.77
N VAL A 48 9.83 12.46 -1.44
CA VAL A 48 8.68 11.94 -0.69
C VAL A 48 7.44 12.83 -0.88
N PHE A 49 7.57 14.15 -0.72
CA PHE A 49 6.44 15.07 -0.95
C PHE A 49 5.88 14.98 -2.37
N LYS A 50 6.73 14.83 -3.40
CA LYS A 50 6.28 14.64 -4.78
C LYS A 50 5.52 13.33 -4.99
N ILE A 51 5.96 12.24 -4.37
CA ILE A 51 5.29 10.94 -4.45
C ILE A 51 3.93 10.99 -3.74
N LEU A 52 3.88 11.50 -2.50
CA LEU A 52 2.64 11.65 -1.73
C LEU A 52 1.63 12.58 -2.43
N ALA A 53 2.07 13.71 -2.98
CA ALA A 53 1.20 14.59 -3.75
C ALA A 53 0.64 13.90 -5.01
N GLY A 54 1.46 13.06 -5.67
CA GLY A 54 1.02 12.24 -6.79
C GLY A 54 -0.02 11.18 -6.40
N GLU A 55 0.18 10.48 -5.28
CA GLU A 55 -0.79 9.51 -4.76
C GLU A 55 -2.12 10.19 -4.38
N ILE A 56 -2.08 11.28 -3.62
CA ILE A 56 -3.28 12.02 -3.20
C ILE A 56 -4.05 12.54 -4.43
N LEU A 57 -3.36 13.07 -5.43
CA LEU A 57 -3.99 13.53 -6.66
C LEU A 57 -4.58 12.38 -7.49
N PHE A 58 -3.94 11.22 -7.52
CA PHE A 58 -4.47 10.01 -8.16
C PHE A 58 -5.72 9.49 -7.44
N VAL A 59 -5.69 9.36 -6.11
CA VAL A 59 -6.84 8.96 -5.30
C VAL A 59 -8.00 9.96 -5.49
N ALA A 60 -7.73 11.27 -5.41
CA ALA A 60 -8.75 12.29 -5.63
C ALA A 60 -9.36 12.21 -7.04
N ALA A 61 -8.55 11.97 -8.07
CA ALA A 61 -9.05 11.78 -9.44
C ALA A 61 -9.96 10.55 -9.57
N VAL A 62 -9.62 9.42 -8.91
CA VAL A 62 -10.47 8.22 -8.86
C VAL A 62 -11.80 8.50 -8.14
N VAL A 63 -11.76 9.18 -6.98
CA VAL A 63 -12.98 9.54 -6.22
C VAL A 63 -13.87 10.49 -7.02
N VAL A 64 -13.30 11.52 -7.65
CA VAL A 64 -14.05 12.45 -8.51
C VAL A 64 -14.64 11.74 -9.73
N ALA A 65 -13.91 10.79 -10.35
CA ALA A 65 -14.43 9.99 -11.46
C ALA A 65 -15.62 9.11 -11.05
N MET A 66 -15.60 8.51 -9.85
CA MET A 66 -16.78 7.81 -9.31
C MET A 66 -17.98 8.75 -9.11
N LEU A 67 -17.76 9.88 -8.44
CA LEU A 67 -18.84 10.83 -8.09
C LEU A 67 -19.51 11.45 -9.32
N LEU A 68 -18.76 11.69 -10.40
CA LEU A 68 -19.27 12.34 -11.61
C LEU A 68 -19.99 11.40 -12.59
N THR A 69 -19.84 10.07 -12.50
CA THR A 69 -20.26 9.17 -13.59
C THR A 69 -21.62 8.48 -13.43
N VAL A 70 -22.06 8.11 -12.22
CA VAL A 70 -23.44 7.62 -11.92
C VAL A 70 -23.82 6.28 -12.61
N HIS A 71 -24.59 5.35 -12.05
CA HIS A 71 -25.02 5.12 -10.66
C HIS A 71 -24.51 3.75 -10.13
N THR A 72 -24.05 2.86 -11.00
CA THR A 72 -23.91 1.42 -10.72
C THR A 72 -22.60 1.10 -10.01
N TYR A 73 -22.72 0.89 -8.71
CA TYR A 73 -21.65 0.63 -7.76
C TYR A 73 -20.69 -0.52 -8.13
N GLU A 74 -21.23 -1.67 -8.55
CA GLU A 74 -20.45 -2.90 -8.78
C GLU A 74 -19.34 -2.75 -9.84
N LYS A 75 -19.60 -1.97 -10.90
CA LYS A 75 -18.62 -1.76 -11.97
C LYS A 75 -17.41 -0.96 -11.50
N TRP A 76 -17.64 0.06 -10.65
CA TRP A 76 -16.56 0.85 -10.05
C TRP A 76 -15.81 0.07 -8.97
N SER A 77 -16.52 -0.71 -8.15
CA SER A 77 -15.92 -1.64 -7.18
C SER A 77 -14.95 -2.60 -7.88
N LEU A 78 -15.34 -3.20 -9.01
CA LEU A 78 -14.48 -4.10 -9.78
C LEU A 78 -13.25 -3.38 -10.34
N ILE A 79 -13.42 -2.21 -10.98
CA ILE A 79 -12.30 -1.45 -11.57
C ILE A 79 -11.30 -1.02 -10.49
N VAL A 80 -11.76 -0.49 -9.36
CA VAL A 80 -10.87 -0.06 -8.27
C VAL A 80 -10.28 -1.25 -7.53
N GLY A 81 -11.01 -2.35 -7.34
CA GLY A 81 -10.47 -3.60 -6.82
C GLY A 81 -9.32 -4.14 -7.68
N VAL A 82 -9.46 -4.12 -9.02
CA VAL A 82 -8.37 -4.51 -9.94
C VAL A 82 -7.16 -3.58 -9.82
N LEU A 83 -7.36 -2.25 -9.73
CA LEU A 83 -6.27 -1.30 -9.52
C LEU A 83 -5.58 -1.54 -8.17
N CYS A 84 -6.35 -1.74 -7.09
CA CYS A 84 -5.85 -2.11 -5.77
C CYS A 84 -4.95 -3.35 -5.85
N ILE A 85 -5.43 -4.45 -6.43
CA ILE A 85 -4.65 -5.70 -6.56
C ILE A 85 -3.34 -5.48 -7.32
N ILE A 86 -3.34 -4.67 -8.38
CA ILE A 86 -2.13 -4.37 -9.16
C ILE A 86 -1.11 -3.60 -8.29
N PHE A 87 -1.53 -2.53 -7.63
CA PHE A 87 -0.65 -1.74 -6.76
C PHE A 87 -0.18 -2.52 -5.53
N GLU A 88 -1.05 -3.34 -4.94
CA GLU A 88 -0.71 -4.27 -3.85
C GLU A 88 0.36 -5.26 -4.30
N THR A 89 0.21 -5.85 -5.49
CA THR A 89 1.20 -6.79 -6.04
C THR A 89 2.56 -6.13 -6.23
N CYS A 90 2.60 -4.81 -6.52
CA CYS A 90 3.86 -4.08 -6.62
C CYS A 90 4.62 -3.96 -5.29
N ILE A 91 3.98 -4.09 -4.12
CA ILE A 91 4.67 -4.05 -2.82
C ILE A 91 5.62 -5.25 -2.61
N TYR A 92 5.49 -6.30 -3.42
CA TYR A 92 6.39 -7.45 -3.42
C TYR A 92 7.69 -7.22 -4.21
N ALA A 93 7.83 -6.12 -4.97
CA ALA A 93 9.06 -5.85 -5.71
C ALA A 93 10.32 -5.67 -4.81
N PRO A 94 10.25 -4.98 -3.65
CA PRO A 94 11.34 -4.96 -2.68
C PRO A 94 11.77 -6.34 -2.13
N PRO A 95 10.88 -7.22 -1.59
CA PRO A 95 11.32 -8.54 -1.14
C PRO A 95 11.88 -9.42 -2.27
N LEU A 96 11.32 -9.39 -3.50
CA LEU A 96 11.95 -10.07 -4.65
C LEU A 96 13.37 -9.55 -4.93
N SER A 97 13.59 -8.25 -4.81
CA SER A 97 14.91 -7.62 -4.97
C SER A 97 15.89 -8.06 -3.88
N MET A 98 15.41 -8.23 -2.64
CA MET A 98 16.21 -8.77 -1.54
C MET A 98 16.52 -10.27 -1.73
N MET A 99 15.58 -11.08 -2.22
CA MET A 99 15.83 -12.49 -2.55
C MET A 99 16.93 -12.62 -3.62
N LYS A 100 16.92 -11.78 -4.66
CA LYS A 100 18.00 -11.70 -5.64
C LYS A 100 19.35 -11.38 -4.99
N LEU A 101 19.38 -10.40 -4.06
CA LEU A 101 20.58 -10.04 -3.31
C LEU A 101 21.09 -11.20 -2.44
N VAL A 102 20.21 -11.94 -1.76
CA VAL A 102 20.56 -13.14 -0.97
C VAL A 102 21.18 -14.23 -1.86
N ILE A 103 20.60 -14.48 -3.05
CA ILE A 103 21.13 -15.48 -4.00
C ILE A 103 22.53 -15.10 -4.52
N GLN A 104 22.76 -13.81 -4.80
CA GLN A 104 24.03 -13.28 -5.30
C GLN A 104 25.12 -13.22 -4.21
N THR A 105 24.77 -12.74 -3.01
CA THR A 105 25.71 -12.59 -1.87
C THR A 105 25.92 -13.86 -1.06
N LYS A 106 25.09 -14.90 -1.28
CA LYS A 106 25.02 -16.12 -0.47
C LYS A 106 24.84 -15.85 1.03
N SER A 107 24.22 -14.73 1.38
CA SER A 107 24.05 -14.26 2.76
C SER A 107 22.62 -13.83 3.04
N ILE A 108 22.06 -14.34 4.15
CA ILE A 108 20.71 -13.98 4.64
C ILE A 108 20.70 -12.67 5.46
N LYS A 109 21.80 -11.90 5.51
CA LYS A 109 21.94 -10.69 6.33
C LYS A 109 20.82 -9.66 6.10
N TYR A 110 20.27 -9.59 4.89
CA TYR A 110 19.22 -8.65 4.50
C TYR A 110 17.80 -9.26 4.49
N MET A 111 17.67 -10.53 4.89
CA MET A 111 16.39 -11.27 4.89
C MET A 111 16.26 -12.07 6.21
N PRO A 112 15.85 -11.42 7.31
CA PRO A 112 15.71 -12.10 8.60
C PRO A 112 14.60 -13.15 8.56
N PHE A 113 14.96 -14.38 8.96
CA PHE A 113 14.09 -15.55 8.90
C PHE A 113 12.73 -15.34 9.58
N THR A 114 12.69 -14.71 10.76
CA THR A 114 11.46 -14.43 11.51
C THR A 114 10.47 -13.57 10.72
N LEU A 115 10.96 -12.55 10.00
CA LEU A 115 10.12 -11.69 9.17
C LEU A 115 9.55 -12.49 7.99
N SER A 116 10.39 -13.30 7.33
CA SER A 116 9.95 -14.15 6.22
C SER A 116 8.93 -15.21 6.65
N MET A 117 9.08 -15.80 7.84
CA MET A 117 8.12 -16.77 8.37
C MET A 117 6.81 -16.09 8.80
N ALA A 118 6.86 -14.91 9.42
CA ALA A 118 5.66 -14.13 9.74
C ALA A 118 4.88 -13.75 8.48
N SER A 119 5.56 -13.28 7.42
CA SER A 119 4.93 -12.98 6.13
C SER A 119 4.34 -14.23 5.45
N PHE A 120 5.02 -15.38 5.54
CA PHE A 120 4.50 -16.64 5.01
C PHE A 120 3.22 -17.09 5.73
N LEU A 121 3.21 -17.05 7.07
CA LEU A 121 2.04 -17.40 7.87
C LEU A 121 0.87 -16.44 7.60
N ASN A 122 1.14 -15.14 7.48
CA ASN A 122 0.13 -14.14 7.14
C ASN A 122 -0.48 -14.34 5.74
N GLY A 123 0.28 -14.86 4.76
CA GLY A 123 -0.24 -15.20 3.43
C GLY A 123 -0.90 -16.58 3.30
N VAL A 124 -0.89 -17.39 4.37
CA VAL A 124 -1.56 -18.71 4.44
C VAL A 124 -2.90 -18.63 5.19
N CYS A 125 -3.08 -17.62 6.03
CA CYS A 125 -4.32 -17.31 6.75
C CYS A 125 -5.27 -16.42 5.94
#